data_AF-A0A368GGN3-F1
#
_entry.id   AF-A0A368GGN3-F1
#
_cell.length_a   1.000
_cell.length_b   1.000
_cell.length_c   1.000
_cell.angle_alpha   90.00
_cell.angle_beta   90.00
_cell.angle_gamma   90.00
#
_symmetry.space_group_name_H-M   'P 1'
#
loop_
_entity.id
_entity.type
_entity.pdbx_description
1 polymer ?
#
loop_
_entity_poly.entity_id
_entity_poly.type
_entity_poly.pdbx_seq_one_letter_code
_entity_poly.pdbx_strand_id
1 'polypeptide(L)'
;MVDKEKITKEELEKYNIELMEDNMVRVKLEDLEVRFDGYTVKVYMGKHMIERQCGLCGHFDEEKDNEFLTPRREYTDDIMEFHKSYLLNDECEVEKEFINEKKHYKVEEDYERKEDFVDIFEEDTRKERMEKEGEILEKTHVMEFSHRVCFSLEPVRVCRKNEEMDEVIDKKVRFTCLPRNSHEARQLLHKVHNKVLNLHGYPVSFVETIQVPRTCVVY
;
A
#
# COMPACT_ATOMS: atom_id res chain seq x y z
N MET A 1 -22.42 3.93 3.85
CA MET A 1 -23.58 4.83 3.72
C MET A 1 -23.58 5.35 2.30
N VAL A 2 -24.73 5.44 1.65
CA VAL A 2 -24.90 6.17 0.38
C VAL A 2 -26.02 7.17 0.63
N ASP A 3 -25.87 8.40 0.14
CA ASP A 3 -26.83 9.50 0.34
C ASP A 3 -27.23 9.74 1.81
N LYS A 4 -26.25 9.57 2.72
CA LYS A 4 -26.40 9.71 4.19
C LYS A 4 -27.28 8.64 4.84
N GLU A 5 -27.66 7.58 4.12
CA GLU A 5 -28.40 6.44 4.67
C GLU A 5 -27.50 5.23 4.87
N LYS A 6 -27.78 4.46 5.94
CA LYS A 6 -27.09 3.18 6.18
C LYS A 6 -27.71 2.12 5.28
N ILE A 7 -26.87 1.43 4.53
CA ILE A 7 -27.27 0.43 3.56
C ILE A 7 -26.83 -0.95 4.05
N THR A 8 -27.69 -1.95 3.84
CA THR A 8 -27.43 -3.34 4.21
C THR A 8 -26.54 -4.04 3.17
N LYS A 9 -25.93 -5.18 3.53
CA LYS A 9 -25.06 -5.92 2.58
C LYS A 9 -25.79 -6.34 1.30
N GLU A 10 -27.07 -6.67 1.40
CA GLU A 10 -27.93 -7.10 0.29
C GLU A 10 -28.27 -5.96 -0.69
N GLU A 11 -28.12 -4.71 -0.24
CA GLU A 11 -28.42 -3.52 -1.04
C GLU A 11 -27.18 -2.92 -1.71
N LEU A 12 -25.97 -3.39 -1.35
CA LEU A 12 -24.72 -2.91 -1.95
C LEU A 12 -24.65 -3.18 -3.45
N GLU A 13 -25.16 -4.33 -3.89
CA GLU A 13 -25.22 -4.70 -5.30
C GLU A 13 -26.02 -3.70 -6.13
N LYS A 14 -27.06 -3.07 -5.55
CA LYS A 14 -27.87 -2.04 -6.23
C LYS A 14 -27.07 -0.78 -6.57
N TYR A 15 -25.97 -0.54 -5.86
CA TYR A 15 -25.07 0.60 -6.06
C TYR A 15 -23.76 0.18 -6.76
N ASN A 16 -23.72 -1.03 -7.33
CA ASN A 16 -22.52 -1.62 -7.94
C ASN A 16 -21.33 -1.71 -6.97
N ILE A 17 -21.61 -1.91 -5.69
CA ILE A 17 -20.61 -2.05 -4.64
C ILE A 17 -20.44 -3.54 -4.33
N GLU A 18 -19.23 -4.04 -4.53
CA GLU A 18 -18.81 -5.41 -4.24
C GLU A 18 -17.84 -5.42 -3.07
N LEU A 19 -18.09 -6.30 -2.09
CA LEU A 19 -17.14 -6.60 -1.03
C LEU A 19 -16.25 -7.76 -1.48
N MET A 20 -14.95 -7.52 -1.62
CA MET A 20 -13.98 -8.56 -1.97
C MET A 20 -13.37 -9.19 -0.71
N GLU A 21 -12.72 -10.34 -0.89
CA GLU A 21 -11.81 -10.90 0.11
C GLU A 21 -10.68 -9.88 0.40
N ASP A 22 -10.24 -9.80 1.67
CA ASP A 22 -9.27 -8.82 2.20
C ASP A 22 -9.81 -7.40 2.54
N ASN A 23 -11.09 -7.24 2.90
CA ASN A 23 -11.69 -5.94 3.28
C ASN A 23 -11.63 -4.86 2.18
N MET A 24 -11.44 -5.26 0.93
CA MET A 24 -11.45 -4.35 -0.21
C MET A 24 -12.89 -4.14 -0.69
N VAL A 25 -13.28 -2.87 -0.81
CA VAL A 25 -14.50 -2.44 -1.48
C VAL A 25 -14.17 -2.16 -2.93
N ARG A 26 -14.91 -2.77 -3.85
CA ARG A 26 -14.84 -2.49 -5.28
C ARG A 26 -16.15 -1.82 -5.70
N VAL A 27 -16.05 -0.69 -6.39
CA VAL A 27 -17.20 -0.02 -7.03
C VAL A 27 -16.98 -0.06 -8.53
N LYS A 28 -17.91 -0.68 -9.26
CA LYS A 28 -17.79 -0.86 -10.71
C LYS A 28 -18.86 -0.05 -11.45
N LEU A 29 -18.43 0.95 -12.20
CA LEU A 29 -19.25 1.73 -13.12
C LEU A 29 -18.90 1.34 -14.56
N GLU A 30 -19.56 1.98 -15.54
CA GLU A 30 -19.39 1.69 -16.95
C GLU A 30 -17.93 1.92 -17.42
N ASP A 31 -17.37 3.09 -17.12
CA ASP A 31 -16.02 3.49 -17.55
C ASP A 31 -15.02 3.67 -16.39
N LEU A 32 -15.43 3.34 -15.16
CA LEU A 32 -14.66 3.60 -13.94
C LEU A 32 -14.77 2.42 -12.97
N GLU A 33 -13.64 1.97 -12.45
CA GLU A 33 -13.59 1.03 -11.32
C GLU A 33 -12.78 1.65 -10.18
N VAL A 34 -13.36 1.70 -8.99
CA VAL A 34 -12.70 2.17 -7.77
C VAL A 34 -12.48 1.00 -6.84
N ARG A 35 -11.24 0.81 -6.39
CA ARG A 35 -10.89 -0.13 -5.33
C ARG A 35 -10.41 0.63 -4.12
N PHE A 36 -11.01 0.35 -2.97
CA PHE A 36 -10.68 0.99 -1.72
C PHE A 36 -10.54 -0.03 -0.61
N ASP A 37 -9.42 0.02 0.10
CA ASP A 37 -9.09 -0.94 1.16
C ASP A 37 -9.18 -0.35 2.58
N GLY A 38 -9.75 0.86 2.71
CA GLY A 38 -9.76 1.63 3.95
C GLY A 38 -8.65 2.68 4.04
N TYR A 39 -7.61 2.58 3.21
CA TYR A 39 -6.46 3.51 3.20
C TYR A 39 -6.07 3.94 1.79
N THR A 40 -5.92 2.99 0.88
CA THR A 40 -5.50 3.20 -0.50
C THR A 40 -6.73 3.21 -1.38
N VAL A 41 -6.88 4.26 -2.18
CA VAL A 41 -7.82 4.28 -3.30
C VAL A 41 -7.04 4.01 -4.59
N LYS A 42 -7.55 3.10 -5.42
CA LYS A 42 -7.07 2.89 -6.79
C LYS A 42 -8.23 3.10 -7.74
N VAL A 43 -8.03 4.00 -8.69
CA VAL A 43 -9.02 4.33 -9.72
C VAL A 43 -8.51 3.79 -11.05
N TYR A 44 -9.34 3.00 -11.71
CA TYR A 44 -9.10 2.47 -13.04
C TYR A 44 -10.13 3.09 -13.98
N MET A 45 -9.67 3.61 -15.12
CA MET A 45 -10.52 4.28 -16.11
C MET A 45 -10.41 3.60 -17.47
N GLY A 46 -11.53 3.53 -18.17
CA GLY A 46 -11.55 3.13 -19.57
C GLY A 46 -10.92 4.18 -20.49
N LYS A 47 -10.41 3.75 -21.65
CA LYS A 47 -9.78 4.64 -22.65
C LYS A 47 -10.71 5.74 -23.18
N HIS A 48 -12.02 5.57 -23.06
CA HIS A 48 -13.00 6.58 -23.48
C HIS A 48 -12.97 7.86 -22.62
N MET A 49 -12.24 7.84 -21.50
CA MET A 49 -12.10 8.96 -20.58
C MET A 49 -10.87 9.85 -20.85
N ILE A 50 -10.04 9.53 -21.86
CA ILE A 50 -8.84 10.32 -22.23
C ILE A 50 -9.18 11.82 -22.34
N GLU A 51 -8.33 12.67 -21.75
CA GLU A 51 -8.47 14.15 -21.70
C GLU A 51 -9.75 14.72 -21.04
N ARG A 52 -10.57 13.91 -20.34
CA ARG A 52 -11.86 14.38 -19.75
C ARG A 52 -11.83 14.67 -18.26
N GLN A 53 -10.89 14.09 -17.54
CA GLN A 53 -10.67 14.28 -16.10
C GLN A 53 -9.86 15.53 -15.79
N CYS A 54 -10.13 16.06 -14.62
CA CYS A 54 -9.33 17.05 -13.92
C CYS A 54 -9.26 16.61 -12.46
N GLY A 55 -8.08 16.66 -11.86
CA GLY A 55 -7.91 16.18 -10.49
C GLY A 55 -6.46 15.89 -10.13
N LEU A 56 -6.27 15.42 -8.91
CA LEU A 56 -4.95 15.02 -8.38
C LEU A 56 -4.35 13.81 -9.10
N CYS A 57 -5.15 13.05 -9.84
CA CYS A 57 -4.70 11.92 -10.67
C CYS A 57 -4.32 12.34 -12.11
N GLY A 58 -4.11 13.64 -12.35
CA GLY A 58 -3.70 14.15 -13.65
C GLY A 58 -4.86 14.37 -14.63
N HIS A 59 -4.52 14.48 -15.90
CA HIS A 59 -5.44 14.77 -17.01
C HIS A 59 -5.37 13.76 -18.17
N PHE A 60 -4.84 12.56 -17.90
CA PHE A 60 -5.03 11.32 -18.70
C PHE A 60 -4.99 11.56 -20.22
N ASP A 61 -3.99 12.29 -20.70
CA ASP A 61 -3.72 12.54 -22.12
C ASP A 61 -2.61 11.61 -22.67
N GLU A 62 -2.25 10.57 -21.89
CA GLU A 62 -1.16 9.62 -22.16
C GLU A 62 0.26 10.23 -22.10
N GLU A 63 0.40 11.51 -21.74
CA GLU A 63 1.67 12.20 -21.53
C GLU A 63 2.00 12.32 -20.03
N LYS A 64 3.28 12.22 -19.68
CA LYS A 64 3.73 12.33 -18.27
C LYS A 64 4.31 13.70 -17.91
N ASP A 65 4.71 14.46 -18.92
CA ASP A 65 5.53 15.67 -18.73
C ASP A 65 4.72 16.88 -18.23
N ASN A 66 3.39 16.81 -18.30
CA ASN A 66 2.47 17.93 -18.02
C ASN A 66 1.42 17.58 -16.94
N GLU A 67 1.67 16.63 -16.05
CA GLU A 67 0.66 16.10 -15.12
C GLU A 67 0.16 17.13 -14.08
N PHE A 68 0.93 18.19 -13.83
CA PHE A 68 0.61 19.20 -12.81
C PHE A 68 -0.22 20.38 -13.35
N LEU A 69 -1.36 20.06 -13.97
CA LEU A 69 -2.35 21.06 -14.38
C LEU A 69 -3.35 21.37 -13.26
N THR A 70 -3.44 22.63 -12.86
CA THR A 70 -4.42 23.11 -11.88
C THR A 70 -5.86 23.03 -12.44
N PRO A 71 -6.92 23.19 -11.61
CA PRO A 71 -8.30 23.25 -12.09
C PRO A 71 -8.57 24.33 -13.14
N ARG A 72 -7.71 25.35 -13.21
CA ARG A 72 -7.77 26.44 -14.19
C ARG A 72 -7.04 26.13 -15.49
N ARG A 73 -6.49 24.92 -15.64
CA ARG A 73 -5.62 24.50 -16.75
C ARG A 73 -4.33 25.33 -16.85
N GLU A 74 -3.85 25.79 -15.71
CA GLU A 74 -2.54 26.44 -15.57
C GLU A 74 -1.52 25.38 -15.16
N TYR A 75 -0.37 25.33 -15.84
CA TYR A 75 0.71 24.43 -15.48
C TYR A 75 1.55 25.01 -14.33
N THR A 76 1.94 24.15 -13.39
CA THR A 76 2.92 24.46 -12.34
C THR A 76 3.94 23.33 -12.23
N ASP A 77 5.19 23.67 -11.95
CA ASP A 77 6.25 22.70 -11.63
C ASP A 77 6.34 22.43 -10.10
N ASP A 78 5.61 23.18 -9.28
CA ASP A 78 5.53 22.97 -7.84
C ASP A 78 4.36 22.03 -7.48
N ILE A 79 4.70 20.78 -7.14
CA ILE A 79 3.74 19.77 -6.67
C ILE A 79 2.89 20.24 -5.48
N MET A 80 3.43 21.09 -4.61
CA MET A 80 2.70 21.64 -3.47
C MET A 80 1.66 22.67 -3.95
N GLU A 81 2.01 23.51 -4.92
CA GLU A 81 1.06 24.44 -5.54
C GLU A 81 -0.05 23.68 -6.27
N PHE A 82 0.32 22.68 -7.08
CA PHE A 82 -0.63 21.78 -7.75
C PHE A 82 -1.58 21.14 -6.74
N HIS A 83 -1.07 20.51 -5.68
CA HIS A 83 -1.87 19.88 -4.64
C HIS A 83 -2.82 20.89 -3.96
N LYS A 84 -2.31 22.07 -3.61
CA LYS A 84 -3.10 23.13 -2.97
C LYS A 84 -4.20 23.66 -3.88
N SER A 85 -3.99 23.68 -5.20
CA SER A 85 -4.97 24.18 -6.16
C SER A 85 -6.26 23.36 -6.20
N TYR A 86 -6.23 22.08 -5.80
CA TYR A 86 -7.37 21.17 -5.75
C TYR A 86 -8.03 21.07 -4.36
N LEU A 87 -7.61 21.87 -3.37
CA LEU A 87 -8.24 21.89 -2.06
C LEU A 87 -9.66 22.47 -2.16
N LEU A 88 -10.65 21.74 -1.64
CA LEU A 88 -12.04 22.22 -1.53
C LEU A 88 -12.18 23.12 -0.29
N ASN A 89 -12.78 24.30 -0.47
CA ASN A 89 -12.81 25.34 0.55
C ASN A 89 -13.77 25.08 1.73
N ASP A 90 -14.67 24.10 1.63
CA ASP A 90 -15.87 24.13 2.46
C ASP A 90 -15.79 23.39 3.80
N GLU A 91 -14.94 22.38 4.01
CA GLU A 91 -14.94 21.63 5.30
C GLU A 91 -13.58 21.01 5.66
N CYS A 92 -12.49 21.46 5.06
CA CYS A 92 -11.17 20.89 5.32
C CYS A 92 -10.47 21.60 6.49
N GLU A 93 -10.60 21.03 7.71
CA GLU A 93 -9.67 21.31 8.81
C GLU A 93 -8.31 20.67 8.50
N VAL A 94 -7.61 21.18 7.49
CA VAL A 94 -6.27 20.68 7.22
C VAL A 94 -5.34 21.23 8.29
N GLU A 95 -4.65 20.34 8.99
CA GLU A 95 -3.51 20.70 9.82
C GLU A 95 -2.49 21.41 8.92
N LYS A 96 -2.48 22.75 8.98
CA LYS A 96 -1.69 23.62 8.08
C LYS A 96 -0.19 23.28 8.10
N GLU A 97 0.28 22.62 9.15
CA GLU A 97 1.64 22.13 9.29
C GLU A 97 1.96 21.02 8.25
N PHE A 98 1.04 20.10 7.97
CA PHE A 98 1.28 18.97 7.05
C PHE A 98 1.38 19.37 5.58
N ILE A 99 0.65 20.39 5.13
CA ILE A 99 0.65 20.84 3.72
C ILE A 99 1.89 21.67 3.38
N ASN A 100 2.51 22.31 4.38
CA ASN A 100 3.63 23.22 4.13
C ASN A 100 5.00 22.55 4.23
N GLU A 101 5.07 21.31 4.71
CA GLU A 101 6.31 20.56 4.82
C GLU A 101 6.64 19.81 3.52
N LYS A 102 7.62 20.31 2.76
CA LYS A 102 8.11 19.68 1.51
C LYS A 102 8.50 18.20 1.67
N LYS A 103 8.85 17.74 2.88
CA LYS A 103 9.19 16.34 3.17
C LYS A 103 8.05 15.36 2.90
N HIS A 104 6.81 15.83 2.79
CA HIS A 104 5.63 15.01 2.46
C HIS A 104 5.37 14.89 0.96
N TYR A 105 6.11 15.64 0.14
CA TYR A 105 6.01 15.61 -1.31
C TYR A 105 7.25 14.93 -1.88
N LYS A 106 7.06 13.86 -2.64
CA LYS A 106 8.12 13.20 -3.39
C LYS A 106 7.69 13.13 -4.85
N VAL A 107 8.33 13.92 -5.70
CA VAL A 107 8.26 13.76 -7.16
C VAL A 107 9.35 12.75 -7.51
N GLU A 108 9.01 11.71 -8.27
CA GLU A 108 10.04 10.88 -8.88
C GLU A 108 10.71 11.72 -9.96
N GLU A 109 11.86 12.33 -9.65
CA GLU A 109 12.66 13.05 -10.63
C GLU A 109 13.31 12.02 -11.57
N ASP A 110 13.06 12.12 -12.88
CA ASP A 110 13.58 11.23 -13.91
C ASP A 110 15.10 11.36 -14.16
N TYR A 111 15.85 12.00 -13.26
CA TYR A 111 17.32 12.04 -13.31
C TYR A 111 17.92 10.96 -12.41
N GLU A 112 18.58 10.00 -13.08
CA GLU A 112 19.23 8.79 -12.54
C GLU A 112 18.35 7.53 -12.36
N ARG A 113 17.62 7.15 -13.42
CA ARG A 113 17.43 5.72 -13.73
C ARG A 113 18.37 5.33 -14.88
N LYS A 114 19.68 5.25 -14.60
CA LYS A 114 20.68 4.69 -15.52
C LYS A 114 21.65 3.68 -14.93
N GLU A 115 21.48 3.24 -13.68
CA GLU A 115 22.03 1.98 -13.20
C GLU A 115 20.96 1.29 -12.36
N ASP A 116 20.27 0.31 -12.97
CA ASP A 116 19.48 -0.79 -12.34
C ASP A 116 18.38 -1.38 -13.27
N PHE A 117 18.30 -0.99 -14.56
CA PHE A 117 17.27 -1.51 -15.49
C PHE A 117 17.79 -2.13 -16.80
N VAL A 118 19.05 -2.58 -16.86
CA VAL A 118 19.51 -3.45 -17.97
C VAL A 118 20.42 -4.54 -17.40
N ASP A 119 19.81 -5.63 -16.94
CA ASP A 119 20.34 -7.01 -17.02
C ASP A 119 19.39 -8.01 -16.32
N ILE A 120 18.11 -8.12 -16.73
CA ILE A 120 17.27 -9.31 -16.43
C ILE A 120 16.39 -9.66 -17.64
N PHE A 121 16.87 -9.49 -18.87
CA PHE A 121 16.27 -10.14 -20.05
C PHE A 121 17.38 -10.41 -21.08
N GLU A 122 18.21 -11.42 -20.77
CA GLU A 122 18.78 -12.43 -21.69
C GLU A 122 20.02 -13.08 -21.08
N GLU A 123 19.81 -14.00 -20.14
CA GLU A 123 20.59 -15.24 -19.96
C GLU A 123 19.99 -15.98 -18.77
N ASP A 124 19.22 -17.05 -19.02
CA ASP A 124 19.64 -18.40 -18.60
C ASP A 124 18.58 -19.44 -18.99
N THR A 125 18.60 -19.85 -20.25
CA THR A 125 17.95 -21.08 -20.74
C THR A 125 18.70 -22.34 -20.29
N ARG A 126 19.43 -22.35 -19.16
CA ARG A 126 20.20 -23.50 -18.67
C ARG A 126 20.26 -23.68 -17.15
N LYS A 127 19.17 -23.40 -16.41
CA LYS A 127 18.99 -23.92 -15.03
C LYS A 127 17.64 -24.58 -14.75
N GLU A 128 17.05 -25.23 -15.74
CA GLU A 128 16.14 -26.36 -15.46
C GLU A 128 16.95 -27.60 -15.09
N ARG A 129 17.33 -27.69 -13.80
CA ARG A 129 17.45 -28.90 -12.97
C ARG A 129 18.40 -28.62 -11.80
N MET A 130 17.87 -28.74 -10.58
CA MET A 130 18.50 -28.53 -9.26
C MET A 130 18.59 -27.03 -8.90
N GLU A 131 17.86 -26.44 -7.95
CA GLU A 131 17.29 -26.91 -6.68
C GLU A 131 15.93 -26.23 -6.42
N LYS A 132 14.83 -26.99 -6.44
CA LYS A 132 13.61 -26.61 -5.72
C LYS A 132 13.73 -27.22 -4.32
N GLU A 133 14.54 -26.60 -3.48
CA GLU A 133 14.37 -26.70 -2.02
C GLU A 133 13.67 -25.41 -1.56
N GLY A 134 12.65 -25.57 -0.71
CA GLY A 134 11.61 -24.58 -0.46
C GLY A 134 12.13 -23.16 -0.21
N GLU A 135 11.74 -22.23 -1.07
CA GLU A 135 11.92 -20.79 -0.86
C GLU A 135 11.16 -20.38 0.41
N ILE A 136 11.94 -20.09 1.45
CA ILE A 136 11.47 -19.71 2.77
C ILE A 136 10.74 -18.37 2.65
N LEU A 137 9.44 -18.34 2.96
CA LEU A 137 8.68 -17.10 2.95
C LEU A 137 9.03 -16.25 4.17
N GLU A 138 9.27 -14.96 3.94
CA GLU A 138 9.49 -14.00 5.02
C GLU A 138 8.36 -12.96 5.06
N LYS A 139 7.86 -12.67 6.26
CA LYS A 139 6.81 -11.68 6.52
C LYS A 139 7.14 -10.86 7.77
N THR A 140 6.60 -9.64 7.84
CA THR A 140 6.66 -8.86 9.08
C THR A 140 5.75 -9.50 10.14
N HIS A 141 6.29 -9.78 11.32
CA HIS A 141 5.54 -10.34 12.43
C HIS A 141 4.77 -9.23 13.17
N VAL A 142 3.51 -9.48 13.50
CA VAL A 142 2.62 -8.52 14.16
C VAL A 142 2.15 -9.07 15.49
N MET A 143 2.35 -8.31 16.56
CA MET A 143 1.81 -8.58 17.89
C MET A 143 0.71 -7.59 18.23
N GLU A 144 -0.50 -8.08 18.43
CA GLU A 144 -1.66 -7.25 18.75
C GLU A 144 -1.95 -7.22 20.24
N PHE A 145 -2.04 -6.01 20.80
CA PHE A 145 -2.49 -5.77 22.17
C PHE A 145 -3.75 -4.88 22.16
N SER A 146 -4.40 -4.76 23.32
CA SER A 146 -5.63 -3.96 23.48
C SER A 146 -5.45 -2.48 23.12
N HIS A 147 -4.31 -1.88 23.48
CA HIS A 147 -4.05 -0.44 23.33
C HIS A 147 -2.93 -0.11 22.33
N ARG A 148 -2.19 -1.11 21.85
CA ARG A 148 -1.06 -0.94 20.94
C ARG A 148 -0.92 -2.13 20.00
N VAL A 149 -0.28 -1.91 18.87
CA VAL A 149 0.15 -2.96 17.95
C VAL A 149 1.64 -2.83 17.73
N CYS A 150 2.34 -3.96 17.65
CA CYS A 150 3.79 -3.99 17.49
C CYS A 150 4.17 -4.77 16.24
N PHE A 151 5.13 -4.24 15.49
CA PHE A 151 5.61 -4.82 14.24
C PHE A 151 7.09 -5.17 14.38
N SER A 152 7.50 -6.32 13.83
CA SER A 152 8.91 -6.69 13.80
C SER A 152 9.67 -5.75 12.85
N LEU A 153 10.82 -5.27 13.32
CA LEU A 153 11.70 -4.43 12.51
C LEU A 153 12.40 -5.26 11.42
N GLU A 154 12.72 -6.52 11.72
CA GLU A 154 13.21 -7.47 10.74
C GLU A 154 12.08 -8.40 10.25
N PRO A 155 12.10 -8.82 8.97
CA PRO A 155 11.22 -9.87 8.49
C PRO A 155 11.54 -11.22 9.16
N VAL A 156 10.49 -12.03 9.31
CA VAL A 156 10.50 -13.31 10.01
C VAL A 156 9.99 -14.40 9.10
N ARG A 157 10.61 -15.57 9.18
CA ARG A 157 10.23 -16.75 8.39
C ARG A 157 8.84 -17.23 8.78
N VAL A 158 8.03 -17.60 7.81
CA VAL A 158 6.68 -18.14 7.99
C VAL A 158 6.45 -19.29 7.01
N CYS A 159 5.64 -20.26 7.39
CA CYS A 159 5.19 -21.31 6.48
C CYS A 159 4.10 -20.79 5.53
N ARG A 160 3.94 -21.45 4.38
CA ARG A 160 2.85 -21.14 3.45
C ARG A 160 1.49 -21.47 4.08
N LYS A 161 0.39 -20.93 3.55
CA LYS A 161 -0.97 -21.21 4.07
C LYS A 161 -1.33 -22.70 4.14
N ASN A 162 -0.70 -23.53 3.31
CA ASN A 162 -0.94 -24.98 3.22
C ASN A 162 0.12 -25.81 3.96
N GLU A 163 1.00 -25.17 4.72
CA GLU A 163 2.11 -25.81 5.42
C GLU A 163 2.03 -25.49 6.91
N GLU A 164 2.45 -26.44 7.74
CA GLU A 164 2.54 -26.29 9.19
C GLU A 164 4.00 -26.22 9.65
N MET A 165 4.22 -25.61 10.82
CA MET A 165 5.54 -25.52 11.45
C MET A 165 5.90 -26.89 12.05
N ASP A 166 7.00 -27.49 11.60
CA ASP A 166 7.49 -28.77 12.12
C ASP A 166 8.64 -28.53 13.11
N GLU A 167 9.87 -28.30 12.61
CA GLU A 167 10.97 -27.87 13.47
C GLU A 167 10.89 -26.36 13.72
N VAL A 168 10.93 -25.94 14.99
CA VAL A 168 10.88 -24.53 15.38
C VAL A 168 12.20 -24.09 16.04
N ILE A 169 12.57 -22.83 15.84
CA ILE A 169 13.73 -22.19 16.47
C ILE A 169 13.32 -20.89 17.17
N ASP A 170 13.96 -20.62 18.30
CA ASP A 170 13.78 -19.36 19.04
C ASP A 170 14.61 -18.25 18.39
N LYS A 171 13.94 -17.23 17.87
CA LYS A 171 14.57 -16.07 17.25
C LYS A 171 14.30 -14.83 18.09
N LYS A 172 15.37 -14.13 18.47
CA LYS A 172 15.29 -12.82 19.14
C LYS A 172 15.04 -11.72 18.11
N VAL A 173 13.88 -11.07 18.19
CA VAL A 173 13.39 -10.11 17.19
C VAL A 173 13.09 -8.77 17.84
N ARG A 174 13.43 -7.68 17.15
CA ARG A 174 13.18 -6.32 17.63
C ARG A 174 11.83 -5.84 17.13
N PHE A 175 11.09 -5.17 18.01
CA PHE A 175 9.75 -4.68 17.72
C PHE A 175 9.65 -3.17 17.89
N THR A 176 8.85 -2.54 17.05
CA THR A 176 8.35 -1.18 17.25
C THR A 176 6.87 -1.21 17.50
N CYS A 177 6.38 -0.42 18.47
CA CYS A 177 4.98 -0.38 18.85
C CYS A 177 4.36 0.98 18.59
N LEU A 178 3.14 0.96 18.07
CA LEU A 178 2.34 2.15 17.81
C LEU A 178 1.01 2.04 18.56
N PRO A 179 0.42 3.15 19.04
CA PRO A 179 -0.92 3.15 19.60
C PRO A 179 -1.93 2.58 18.59
N ARG A 180 -2.81 1.67 19.03
CA ARG A 180 -3.71 0.93 18.12
C ARG A 180 -4.63 1.84 17.29
N ASN A 181 -4.95 3.01 17.84
CA ASN A 181 -5.83 3.99 17.21
C ASN A 181 -5.09 5.02 16.34
N SER A 182 -3.75 4.99 16.30
CA SER A 182 -2.97 5.91 15.48
C SER A 182 -3.19 5.61 13.99
N HIS A 183 -3.15 6.65 13.17
CA HIS A 183 -3.31 6.52 11.73
C HIS A 183 -2.18 5.69 11.11
N GLU A 184 -0.97 5.81 11.64
CA GLU A 184 0.23 5.08 11.21
C GLU A 184 0.09 3.57 11.50
N ALA A 185 -0.33 3.20 12.71
CA ALA A 185 -0.54 1.81 13.11
C ALA A 185 -1.53 1.11 12.17
N ARG A 186 -2.61 1.82 11.88
CA ARG A 186 -3.67 1.46 10.96
C ARG A 186 -3.17 1.25 9.52
N GLN A 187 -2.36 2.17 9.00
CA GLN A 187 -1.74 2.03 7.68
C GLN A 187 -0.76 0.85 7.61
N LEU A 188 0.06 0.63 8.64
CA LEU A 188 1.02 -0.47 8.67
C LEU A 188 0.32 -1.82 8.74
N LEU A 189 -0.75 -1.95 9.55
CA LEU A 189 -1.61 -3.14 9.59
C LEU A 189 -2.15 -3.48 8.21
N HIS A 190 -2.64 -2.51 7.45
CA HIS A 190 -3.12 -2.76 6.09
C HIS A 190 -1.99 -3.23 5.16
N LYS A 191 -0.84 -2.53 5.19
CA LYS A 191 0.30 -2.84 4.32
C LYS A 191 0.91 -4.22 4.61
N VAL A 192 0.87 -4.71 5.86
CA VAL A 192 1.52 -5.95 6.29
C VAL A 192 0.94 -7.21 5.62
N HIS A 193 -0.32 -7.16 5.21
CA HIS A 193 -0.99 -8.31 4.58
C HIS A 193 -0.38 -8.69 3.23
N ASN A 194 0.06 -7.68 2.47
CA ASN A 194 0.45 -7.84 1.07
C ASN A 194 1.95 -7.64 0.81
N LYS A 195 2.68 -7.06 1.77
CA LYS A 195 4.12 -6.79 1.61
C LYS A 195 4.86 -6.82 2.95
N VAL A 196 6.16 -7.10 2.89
CA VAL A 196 7.07 -6.87 4.01
C VAL A 196 7.20 -5.37 4.25
N LEU A 197 7.07 -4.96 5.51
CA LEU A 197 7.18 -3.55 5.90
C LEU A 197 8.65 -3.13 6.02
N ASN A 198 8.97 -1.94 5.53
CA ASN A 198 10.26 -1.30 5.80
C ASN A 198 10.12 -0.37 7.01
N LEU A 199 10.70 -0.78 8.14
CA LEU A 199 10.60 -0.07 9.43
C LEU A 199 11.96 0.41 9.96
N HIS A 200 12.98 0.56 9.11
CA HIS A 200 14.34 0.90 9.54
C HIS A 200 14.45 2.25 10.30
N GLY A 201 13.54 3.19 10.04
CA GLY A 201 13.49 4.49 10.71
C GLY A 201 12.70 4.50 12.03
N TYR A 202 12.08 3.38 12.44
CA TYR A 202 11.26 3.33 13.65
C TYR A 202 12.11 2.99 14.89
N PRO A 203 11.80 3.58 16.07
CA PRO A 203 12.51 3.26 17.29
C PRO A 203 12.17 1.85 17.77
N VAL A 204 13.18 1.18 18.34
CA VAL A 204 12.99 -0.11 19.02
C VAL A 204 12.21 0.13 20.31
N SER A 205 11.02 -0.47 20.42
CA SER A 205 10.19 -0.44 21.63
C SER A 205 10.57 -1.53 22.62
N PHE A 206 10.81 -2.75 22.12
CA PHE A 206 11.32 -3.86 22.91
C PHE A 206 11.95 -4.92 22.01
N VAL A 207 12.56 -5.93 22.64
CA VAL A 207 13.10 -7.11 21.97
C VAL A 207 12.47 -8.33 22.62
N GLU A 208 11.94 -9.24 21.81
CA GLU A 208 11.24 -10.44 22.28
C GLU A 208 11.75 -11.67 21.54
N THR A 209 11.74 -12.82 22.21
CA THR A 209 12.05 -14.10 21.58
C THR A 209 10.77 -14.74 21.07
N ILE A 210 10.70 -15.00 19.76
CA ILE A 210 9.55 -15.65 19.12
C ILE A 210 9.98 -16.97 18.49
N GLN A 211 9.04 -17.92 18.43
CA GLN A 211 9.24 -19.19 17.73
C GLN A 211 8.98 -19.01 16.24
N VAL A 212 9.94 -19.42 15.43
CA VAL A 212 9.86 -19.32 13.96
C VAL A 212 10.17 -20.68 13.34
N PRO A 213 9.54 -21.04 12.21
CA PRO A 213 9.79 -22.33 11.58
C PRO A 213 11.20 -22.39 11.00
N ARG A 214 11.87 -23.51 11.30
CA ARG A 214 13.07 -23.97 10.62
C ARG A 214 12.70 -24.82 9.41
N THR A 215 11.67 -25.64 9.53
CA THR A 215 11.09 -26.44 8.45
C THR A 215 9.57 -26.28 8.41
N CYS A 216 9.00 -26.39 7.22
CA CYS A 216 7.57 -26.32 6.96
C CYS A 216 7.15 -27.61 6.23
N VAL A 217 6.05 -28.24 6.65
CA VAL A 217 5.59 -29.53 6.11
C VAL A 217 4.10 -29.46 5.73
N VAL A 218 3.69 -30.28 4.75
CA VAL A 218 2.28 -30.44 4.37
C VAL A 218 1.78 -31.77 4.93
N TYR A 219 0.72 -31.76 5.72
CA TYR A 219 0.06 -32.97 6.26
C TYR A 219 -1.13 -33.41 5.40
#